data_AF-A0A958KBC0-F1
#
_entry.id   AF-A0A958KBC0-F1
#
_cell.length_a   1.000
_cell.length_b   1.000
_cell.length_c   1.000
_cell.angle_alpha   90.00
_cell.angle_beta   90.00
_cell.angle_gamma   90.00
#
_symmetry.space_group_name_H-M   'P 1'
#
loop_
_entity.id
_entity.type
_entity.pdbx_description
1 polymer ?
#
loop_
_entity_poly.entity_id
_entity_poly.type
_entity_poly.pdbx_seq_one_letter_code
_entity_poly.pdbx_strand_id
1 'polypeptide(L)'
;MNPDLPGSIAAVDDPQVLADLNHDGILDLVMVTRDWSVNEDGEVIQGTVPYYYLVDGASNSILWQWKIGSPAVAPDRYLGMSACSAQVDFNTPPDGYDDIYVSSYADFTPGELLIISGKDGKVLGRVIHPDFPHFGVDNLCVVRDVTGDGIADLITESGETTLSLFAGPVSIPESGVVGISDPVWSFNSKGTSISIPKDLDGDGSEEICVSSSVAGSKVVTTISTATGL
;
A
#
# COMPACT_ATOMS: atom_id res chain seq x y z
N MET A 1 -7.56 34.10 -14.64
CA MET A 1 -7.60 32.69 -14.21
C MET A 1 -8.72 32.55 -13.21
N ASN A 2 -9.56 31.53 -13.35
CA ASN A 2 -10.63 31.21 -12.41
C ASN A 2 -10.03 30.30 -11.31
N PRO A 3 -9.94 30.72 -10.05
CA PRO A 3 -9.40 29.89 -8.96
C PRO A 3 -10.32 28.74 -8.53
N ASP A 4 -11.51 28.60 -9.13
CA ASP A 4 -12.58 27.70 -8.65
C ASP A 4 -12.92 26.52 -9.58
N LEU A 5 -12.00 26.09 -10.46
CA LEU A 5 -12.15 24.78 -11.09
C LEU A 5 -11.53 23.73 -10.16
N PRO A 6 -12.33 22.86 -9.49
CA PRO A 6 -11.77 21.69 -8.83
C PRO A 6 -10.97 20.93 -9.87
N GLY A 7 -9.69 20.70 -9.58
CA GLY A 7 -8.74 20.10 -10.51
C GLY A 7 -9.36 18.90 -11.21
N SER A 8 -9.29 18.87 -12.53
CA SER A 8 -9.60 17.66 -13.29
C SER A 8 -8.76 16.52 -12.72
N ILE A 9 -9.42 15.44 -12.29
CA ILE A 9 -8.75 14.20 -11.86
C ILE A 9 -8.03 13.64 -13.09
N ALA A 10 -6.77 14.01 -13.27
CA ALA A 10 -5.89 13.38 -14.24
C ALA A 10 -5.53 11.96 -13.73
N ALA A 11 -5.36 11.04 -14.68
CA ALA A 11 -5.20 9.60 -14.53
C ALA A 11 -4.67 9.10 -13.17
N VAL A 12 -5.41 8.14 -12.60
CA VAL A 12 -4.99 7.36 -11.42
C VAL A 12 -4.11 6.22 -11.94
N ASP A 13 -2.79 6.36 -11.82
CA ASP A 13 -1.80 5.36 -12.28
C ASP A 13 -1.63 4.19 -11.27
N ASP A 14 -2.72 3.53 -10.84
CA ASP A 14 -2.70 2.29 -10.03
C ASP A 14 -2.11 2.38 -8.60
N PRO A 15 -2.84 2.98 -7.64
CA PRO A 15 -3.56 2.03 -6.77
C PRO A 15 -4.94 2.51 -6.34
N GLN A 16 -5.93 1.62 -6.51
CA GLN A 16 -7.25 1.76 -5.90
C GLN A 16 -7.35 0.74 -4.76
N VAL A 17 -7.50 1.23 -3.54
CA VAL A 17 -7.89 0.36 -2.43
C VAL A 17 -9.40 0.36 -2.36
N LEU A 18 -9.99 -0.84 -2.39
CA LEU A 18 -11.41 -1.05 -2.16
C LEU A 18 -11.58 -1.73 -0.81
N ALA A 19 -12.09 -1.01 0.18
CA ALA A 19 -12.35 -1.50 1.53
C ALA A 19 -13.52 -0.72 2.14
N ASP A 20 -14.31 -1.34 3.02
CA ASP A 20 -15.40 -0.66 3.74
C ASP A 20 -14.81 0.11 4.93
N LEU A 21 -14.23 1.28 4.65
CA LEU A 21 -13.46 2.07 5.61
C LEU A 21 -14.35 2.91 6.52
N ASN A 22 -15.65 3.04 6.20
CA ASN A 22 -16.62 3.76 7.01
C ASN A 22 -17.62 2.85 7.76
N HIS A 23 -17.57 1.53 7.50
CA HIS A 23 -18.38 0.47 8.10
C HIS A 23 -19.88 0.53 7.76
N ASP A 24 -20.22 0.98 6.56
CA ASP A 24 -21.60 1.02 6.07
C ASP A 24 -22.01 -0.23 5.27
N GLY A 25 -21.08 -1.17 5.07
CA GLY A 25 -21.25 -2.40 4.32
C GLY A 25 -21.02 -2.25 2.81
N ILE A 26 -20.57 -1.09 2.35
CA ILE A 26 -20.24 -0.79 0.95
C ILE A 26 -18.74 -0.49 0.85
N LEU A 27 -18.10 -0.96 -0.22
CA LEU A 27 -16.68 -0.72 -0.42
C LEU A 27 -16.44 0.74 -0.80
N ASP A 28 -15.60 1.41 -0.02
CA ASP A 28 -15.07 2.74 -0.29
C ASP A 28 -13.89 2.68 -1.26
N LEU A 29 -13.53 3.83 -1.82
CA LEU A 29 -12.42 3.99 -2.74
C LEU A 29 -11.37 4.92 -2.15
N VAL A 30 -10.15 4.40 -1.95
CA VAL A 30 -8.98 5.25 -1.70
C VAL A 30 -8.35 5.61 -3.04
N MET A 31 -8.19 6.91 -3.28
CA MET A 31 -7.49 7.43 -4.44
C MET A 31 -6.26 8.21 -4.02
N VAL A 32 -5.15 7.93 -4.69
CA VAL A 32 -3.97 8.79 -4.65
C VAL A 32 -3.98 9.64 -5.92
N THR A 33 -3.86 10.94 -5.74
CA THR A 33 -3.62 11.85 -6.85
C THR A 33 -2.30 12.56 -6.64
N ARG A 34 -1.60 12.81 -7.73
CA ARG A 34 -0.50 13.77 -7.75
C ARG A 34 -1.08 15.07 -8.28
N ASP A 35 -0.73 16.16 -7.61
CA ASP A 35 -1.03 17.46 -8.18
C ASP A 35 -0.24 17.53 -9.50
N TRP A 36 -0.91 17.65 -10.63
CA TRP A 36 -0.27 17.96 -11.89
C TRP A 36 -0.74 19.36 -12.24
N SER A 37 0.19 20.31 -12.23
CA SER A 37 -0.11 21.67 -12.62
C SER A 37 0.42 21.92 -14.04
N VAL A 38 -0.12 22.93 -14.70
CA VAL A 38 0.41 23.39 -15.98
C VAL A 38 1.07 24.73 -15.70
N ASN A 39 2.35 24.88 -16.03
CA ASN A 39 3.05 26.14 -15.84
C ASN A 39 2.56 27.22 -16.83
N GLU A 40 3.06 28.45 -16.71
CA GLU A 40 2.64 29.57 -17.57
C GLU A 40 2.91 29.31 -19.06
N ASP A 41 3.85 28.44 -19.39
CA ASP A 41 4.23 28.06 -20.76
C ASP A 41 3.38 26.92 -21.34
N GLY A 42 2.42 26.39 -20.57
CA GLY A 42 1.59 25.27 -20.99
C GLY A 42 2.24 23.90 -20.78
N GLU A 43 3.39 23.82 -20.11
CA GLU A 43 4.03 22.56 -19.78
C GLU A 43 3.40 21.94 -18.54
N VAL A 44 3.12 20.63 -18.63
CA VAL A 44 2.65 19.85 -17.49
C VAL A 44 3.83 19.66 -16.52
N ILE A 45 3.73 20.29 -15.35
CA ILE A 45 4.67 20.14 -14.24
C ILE A 45 4.05 19.24 -13.18
N GLN A 46 4.79 18.19 -12.81
CA GLN A 46 4.41 17.33 -11.71
C GLN A 46 4.54 18.14 -10.40
N GLY A 47 3.41 18.40 -9.78
CA GLY A 47 3.34 18.96 -8.43
C GLY A 47 3.90 17.95 -7.42
N THR A 48 4.60 18.49 -6.44
CA THR A 48 5.33 17.70 -5.43
C THR A 48 4.43 17.21 -4.29
N VAL A 49 3.15 17.59 -4.27
CA VAL A 49 2.28 17.31 -3.15
C VAL A 49 1.18 16.33 -3.57
N PRO A 50 1.23 15.08 -3.10
CA PRO A 50 0.16 14.13 -3.32
C PRO A 50 -1.02 14.43 -2.40
N TYR A 51 -2.21 14.17 -2.92
CA TYR A 51 -3.45 14.16 -2.17
C TYR A 51 -4.02 12.75 -2.14
N TYR A 52 -4.49 12.36 -0.96
CA TYR A 52 -5.25 11.14 -0.74
C TYR A 52 -6.69 11.54 -0.52
N TYR A 53 -7.58 10.84 -1.22
CA TYR A 53 -9.01 10.97 -1.03
C TYR A 53 -9.54 9.61 -0.62
N LEU A 54 -10.26 9.58 0.49
CA LEU A 54 -11.21 8.50 0.73
C LEU A 54 -12.57 8.94 0.21
N VAL A 55 -13.12 8.16 -0.70
CA VAL A 55 -14.43 8.40 -1.31
C VAL A 55 -15.37 7.30 -0.86
N ASP A 56 -16.49 7.71 -0.27
CA ASP A 56 -17.57 6.83 0.14
C ASP A 56 -18.15 6.08 -1.08
N GLY A 57 -18.15 4.75 -1.04
CA GLY A 57 -18.72 3.92 -2.11
C GLY A 57 -20.23 4.06 -2.26
N ALA A 58 -20.94 4.40 -1.19
CA ALA A 58 -22.39 4.55 -1.17
C ALA A 58 -22.83 5.89 -1.78
N SER A 59 -22.19 6.98 -1.36
CA SER A 59 -22.61 8.34 -1.73
C SER A 59 -21.74 9.02 -2.79
N ASN A 60 -20.55 8.48 -3.10
CA ASN A 60 -19.49 9.14 -3.86
C ASN A 60 -19.01 10.47 -3.24
N SER A 61 -19.25 10.68 -1.94
CA SER A 61 -18.74 11.87 -1.23
C SER A 61 -17.34 11.62 -0.70
N ILE A 62 -16.54 12.70 -0.56
CA ILE A 62 -15.23 12.61 0.06
C ILE A 62 -15.42 12.49 1.57
N LEU A 63 -15.02 11.37 2.15
CA LEU A 63 -15.04 11.13 3.60
C LEU A 63 -13.91 11.89 4.29
N TRP A 64 -12.70 11.78 3.74
CA TRP A 64 -11.57 12.60 4.14
C TRP A 64 -10.62 12.87 2.97
N GLN A 65 -9.94 14.00 3.07
CA GLN A 65 -8.89 14.42 2.15
C GLN A 65 -7.63 14.69 2.96
N TRP A 66 -6.54 14.05 2.57
CA TRP A 66 -5.24 14.26 3.19
C TRP A 66 -4.24 14.80 2.19
N LYS A 67 -3.66 15.97 2.51
CA LYS A 67 -2.56 16.57 1.76
C LYS A 67 -1.26 16.17 2.43
N ILE A 68 -0.41 15.39 1.76
CA ILE A 68 0.92 15.07 2.30
C ILE A 68 1.85 16.26 2.07
N GLY A 69 1.73 17.28 2.93
CA GLY A 69 2.58 18.46 2.96
C GLY A 69 3.34 18.63 4.28
N SER A 70 3.36 17.60 5.12
CA SER A 70 4.08 17.62 6.39
C SER A 70 5.59 17.40 6.14
N PRO A 71 6.51 18.12 6.82
CA PRO A 71 7.97 17.99 6.64
C PRO A 71 8.56 16.60 6.94
N ALA A 72 7.71 15.61 7.26
CA ALA A 72 8.10 14.24 7.58
C ALA A 72 8.52 13.41 6.36
N VAL A 73 8.17 13.84 5.14
CA VAL A 73 8.52 13.14 3.89
C VAL A 73 9.30 14.12 3.00
N ALA A 74 10.47 13.69 2.52
CA ALA A 74 11.30 14.50 1.65
C ALA A 74 10.56 14.84 0.33
N PRO A 75 10.71 16.07 -0.20
CA PRO A 75 9.94 16.56 -1.35
C PRO A 75 10.21 15.83 -2.68
N ASP A 76 11.19 14.92 -2.70
CA ASP A 76 11.58 14.07 -3.82
C ASP A 76 10.95 12.66 -3.77
N ARG A 77 10.04 12.40 -2.82
CA ARG A 77 9.36 11.11 -2.68
C ARG A 77 8.08 11.03 -3.51
N TYR A 78 8.05 10.07 -4.42
CA TYR A 78 6.87 9.52 -5.07
C TYR A 78 6.03 8.74 -4.07
N LEU A 79 5.14 9.46 -3.39
CA LEU A 79 4.12 8.86 -2.52
C LEU A 79 2.97 8.27 -3.35
N GLY A 80 2.40 7.20 -2.80
CA GLY A 80 1.27 6.43 -3.33
C GLY A 80 1.50 5.86 -4.71
N MET A 81 2.71 5.33 -4.93
CA MET A 81 2.98 4.46 -6.08
C MET A 81 2.16 3.17 -5.99
N SER A 82 1.97 2.65 -4.79
CA SER A 82 1.07 1.56 -4.47
C SER A 82 0.34 1.84 -3.15
N ALA A 83 -0.83 1.24 -3.00
CA ALA A 83 -1.60 1.29 -1.76
C ALA A 83 -2.41 0.01 -1.63
N CYS A 84 -2.56 -0.47 -0.40
CA CYS A 84 -3.41 -1.62 -0.09
C CYS A 84 -4.08 -1.45 1.27
N SER A 85 -5.23 -2.09 1.43
CA SER A 85 -5.83 -2.41 2.73
C SER A 85 -6.22 -3.88 2.69
N ALA A 86 -6.09 -4.58 3.80
CA ALA A 86 -6.46 -6.00 3.90
C ALA A 86 -7.42 -6.28 5.04
N GLN A 87 -8.26 -5.30 5.35
CA GLN A 87 -9.19 -5.41 6.46
C GLN A 87 -8.50 -5.61 7.81
N VAL A 88 -7.45 -4.82 8.05
CA VAL A 88 -6.60 -4.94 9.23
C VAL A 88 -6.57 -3.62 9.99
N ASP A 89 -6.84 -3.70 11.28
CA ASP A 89 -6.72 -2.59 12.22
C ASP A 89 -5.38 -2.73 12.98
N PHE A 90 -4.38 -1.93 12.61
CA PHE A 90 -3.04 -1.96 13.20
C PHE A 90 -2.94 -1.13 14.48
N ASN A 91 -4.01 -0.42 14.86
CA ASN A 91 -4.00 0.38 16.07
C ASN A 91 -3.95 -0.52 17.31
N THR A 92 -3.27 -0.04 18.35
CA THR A 92 -3.25 -0.72 19.65
C THR A 92 -3.74 0.26 20.73
N PRO A 93 -4.96 0.09 21.27
CA PRO A 93 -5.93 -0.96 20.92
C PRO A 93 -6.54 -0.75 19.52
N PRO A 94 -7.05 -1.82 18.89
CA PRO A 94 -7.83 -1.73 17.66
C PRO A 94 -9.01 -0.77 17.86
N ASP A 95 -9.20 0.17 16.93
CA ASP A 95 -10.29 1.14 16.96
C ASP A 95 -11.52 0.75 16.14
N GLY A 96 -11.46 -0.42 15.53
CA GLY A 96 -12.46 -1.06 14.71
C GLY A 96 -12.31 -0.78 13.24
N TYR A 97 -11.46 0.14 12.78
CA TYR A 97 -11.39 0.55 11.38
C TYR A 97 -10.20 -0.10 10.67
N ASP A 98 -10.42 -0.49 9.42
CA ASP A 98 -9.35 -0.99 8.57
C ASP A 98 -8.35 0.11 8.24
N ASP A 99 -7.07 -0.15 8.42
CA ASP A 99 -5.99 0.78 8.10
C ASP A 99 -5.46 0.54 6.67
N ILE A 100 -4.68 1.50 6.20
CA ILE A 100 -4.19 1.55 4.82
C ILE A 100 -2.67 1.62 4.82
N TYR A 101 -2.03 0.76 4.02
CA TYR A 101 -0.63 0.96 3.65
C TYR A 101 -0.54 1.75 2.36
N VAL A 102 0.41 2.67 2.32
CA VAL A 102 0.71 3.48 1.16
C VAL A 102 2.20 3.51 0.96
N SER A 103 2.68 3.10 -0.21
CA SER A 103 4.11 3.16 -0.50
C SER A 103 4.58 4.55 -0.87
N SER A 104 5.85 4.78 -0.58
CA SER A 104 6.58 6.02 -0.79
C SER A 104 7.97 5.65 -1.25
N TYR A 105 8.42 6.25 -2.35
CA TYR A 105 9.75 6.02 -2.86
C TYR A 105 10.38 7.32 -3.35
N ALA A 106 11.61 7.61 -2.96
CA ALA A 106 12.45 8.62 -3.62
C ALA A 106 13.62 7.94 -4.29
N ASP A 107 14.04 8.50 -5.43
CA ASP A 107 15.16 7.99 -6.20
C ASP A 107 16.40 7.72 -5.32
N PHE A 108 16.85 6.46 -5.33
CA PHE A 108 18.03 5.97 -4.58
C PHE A 108 17.91 5.96 -3.05
N THR A 109 16.72 6.07 -2.49
CA THR A 109 16.48 5.89 -1.04
C THR A 109 15.75 4.56 -0.76
N PRO A 110 15.90 4.00 0.46
CA PRO A 110 15.05 2.91 0.91
C PRO A 110 13.58 3.28 0.70
N GLY A 111 12.80 2.34 0.17
CA GLY A 111 11.35 2.52 0.09
C GLY A 111 10.76 2.61 1.50
N GLU A 112 9.64 3.29 1.60
CA GLU A 112 8.91 3.48 2.85
C GLU A 112 7.44 3.13 2.61
N LEU A 113 6.82 2.48 3.58
CA LEU A 113 5.36 2.39 3.65
C LEU A 113 4.87 3.32 4.75
N LEU A 114 3.84 4.08 4.47
CA LEU A 114 3.05 4.79 5.48
C LEU A 114 1.90 3.89 5.91
N ILE A 115 1.65 3.85 7.21
CA ILE A 115 0.45 3.24 7.79
C ILE A 115 -0.50 4.38 8.13
N ILE A 116 -1.67 4.39 7.52
CA ILE A 116 -2.66 5.46 7.62
C ILE A 116 -3.91 4.89 8.26
N SER A 117 -4.45 5.60 9.25
CA SER A 117 -5.69 5.21 9.91
C SER A 117 -6.87 5.30 8.96
N GLY A 118 -7.65 4.23 8.81
CA GLY A 118 -8.89 4.29 8.02
C GLY A 118 -9.92 5.24 8.61
N LYS A 119 -9.92 5.34 9.95
CA LYS A 119 -10.87 6.15 10.72
C LYS A 119 -10.78 7.65 10.46
N ASP A 120 -9.57 8.19 10.41
CA ASP A 120 -9.36 9.64 10.34
C ASP A 120 -8.26 10.10 9.39
N GLY A 121 -7.66 9.17 8.63
CA GLY A 121 -6.63 9.47 7.63
C GLY A 121 -5.30 9.92 8.24
N LYS A 122 -5.09 9.81 9.55
CA LYS A 122 -3.80 10.16 10.17
C LYS A 122 -2.74 9.11 9.88
N VAL A 123 -1.50 9.56 9.70
CA VAL A 123 -0.34 8.68 9.71
C VAL A 123 -0.18 8.12 11.13
N LEU A 124 -0.33 6.81 11.24
CA LEU A 124 -0.10 6.06 12.46
C LEU A 124 1.39 5.77 12.60
N GLY A 125 2.02 5.37 11.51
CA GLY A 125 3.45 5.09 11.49
C GLY A 125 3.99 4.89 10.09
N ARG A 126 5.23 4.39 10.05
CA ARG A 126 5.96 4.10 8.82
C ARG A 126 6.81 2.85 8.96
N VAL A 127 6.86 2.08 7.90
CA VAL A 127 7.75 0.93 7.75
C VAL A 127 8.87 1.33 6.80
N ILE A 128 10.11 1.19 7.23
CA ILE A 128 11.28 1.46 6.40
C ILE A 128 12.15 0.21 6.44
N HIS A 129 12.54 -0.29 5.27
CA HIS A 129 13.50 -1.37 5.18
C HIS A 129 14.82 -0.88 4.56
N PRO A 130 15.93 -0.79 5.32
CA PRO A 130 17.16 -0.15 4.86
C PRO A 130 17.82 -0.84 3.67
N ASP A 131 17.72 -2.18 3.59
CA ASP A 131 18.38 -2.98 2.56
C ASP A 131 17.54 -3.22 1.29
N PHE A 132 16.30 -2.73 1.27
CA PHE A 132 15.37 -2.97 0.17
C PHE A 132 15.00 -1.65 -0.50
N PRO A 133 15.74 -1.24 -1.55
CA PRO A 133 15.34 -0.08 -2.34
C PRO A 133 13.96 -0.36 -2.95
N HIS A 134 13.15 0.69 -3.12
CA HIS A 134 11.82 0.59 -3.77
C HIS A 134 10.83 -0.31 -3.02
N PHE A 135 11.07 -0.56 -1.72
CA PHE A 135 10.14 -1.27 -0.85
C PHE A 135 8.73 -0.67 -0.95
N GLY A 136 7.77 -1.48 -1.42
CA GLY A 136 6.36 -1.08 -1.54
C GLY A 136 5.91 -0.59 -2.92
N VAL A 137 6.80 -0.40 -3.89
CA VAL A 137 6.49 0.45 -5.06
C VAL A 137 5.53 -0.21 -6.06
N ASP A 138 5.81 -1.43 -6.51
CA ASP A 138 5.08 -2.03 -7.65
C ASP A 138 4.02 -3.04 -7.23
N ASN A 139 4.34 -3.89 -6.25
CA ASN A 139 3.42 -4.87 -5.71
C ASN A 139 3.39 -4.69 -4.21
N LEU A 140 2.27 -4.22 -3.68
CA LEU A 140 2.04 -4.08 -2.24
C LEU A 140 0.73 -4.77 -1.90
N CYS A 141 0.79 -5.75 -1.03
CA CYS A 141 -0.36 -6.52 -0.64
C CYS A 141 -0.24 -6.92 0.83
N VAL A 142 -1.30 -6.71 1.59
CA VAL A 142 -1.39 -7.27 2.94
C VAL A 142 -2.20 -8.56 2.84
N VAL A 143 -1.66 -9.61 3.42
CA VAL A 143 -2.29 -10.92 3.54
C VAL A 143 -2.76 -11.10 4.98
N ARG A 144 -3.59 -12.11 5.23
CA ARG A 144 -3.82 -12.59 6.59
C ARG A 144 -2.52 -13.03 7.26
N ASP A 145 -2.65 -13.42 8.52
CA ASP A 145 -1.57 -14.02 9.30
C ASP A 145 -1.11 -15.35 8.68
N VAL A 146 -0.08 -15.28 7.83
CA VAL A 146 0.56 -16.41 7.15
C VAL A 146 1.68 -16.99 8.02
N THR A 147 2.29 -16.17 8.87
CA THR A 147 3.37 -16.57 9.78
C THR A 147 2.87 -17.26 11.05
N GLY A 148 1.58 -17.14 11.37
CA GLY A 148 0.93 -17.72 12.53
C GLY A 148 1.19 -16.93 13.83
N ASP A 149 1.57 -15.66 13.74
CA ASP A 149 1.89 -14.80 14.89
C ASP A 149 0.68 -14.00 15.43
N GLY A 150 -0.47 -14.13 14.75
CA GLY A 150 -1.72 -13.46 15.05
C GLY A 150 -1.88 -12.09 14.36
N ILE A 151 -0.93 -11.67 13.54
CA ILE A 151 -0.92 -10.36 12.86
C ILE A 151 -0.91 -10.56 11.35
N ALA A 152 -1.60 -9.69 10.62
CA ALA A 152 -1.60 -9.73 9.17
C ALA A 152 -0.20 -9.45 8.59
N ASP A 153 0.23 -10.27 7.64
CA ASP A 153 1.56 -10.16 7.04
C ASP A 153 1.58 -9.27 5.79
N LEU A 154 2.78 -8.87 5.39
CA LEU A 154 2.99 -7.97 4.26
C LEU A 154 3.74 -8.67 3.14
N ILE A 155 3.18 -8.66 1.94
CA ILE A 155 3.89 -9.04 0.72
C ILE A 155 4.20 -7.77 -0.06
N THR A 156 5.47 -7.57 -0.35
CA THR A 156 5.87 -6.46 -1.21
C THR A 156 7.00 -6.81 -2.15
N GLU A 157 6.98 -6.17 -3.31
CA GLU A 157 8.13 -6.13 -4.19
C GLU A 157 9.14 -5.10 -3.70
N SER A 158 10.39 -5.43 -3.94
CA SER A 158 11.56 -4.69 -3.53
C SER A 158 12.62 -4.76 -4.62
N GLY A 159 13.11 -3.60 -5.01
CA GLY A 159 13.75 -3.40 -6.31
C GLY A 159 12.85 -3.85 -7.47
N GLU A 160 13.43 -3.93 -8.67
CA GLU A 160 12.68 -4.32 -9.87
C GLU A 160 12.43 -5.84 -10.02
N THR A 161 12.82 -6.66 -9.02
CA THR A 161 12.97 -8.12 -9.25
C THR A 161 12.77 -9.03 -8.05
N THR A 162 12.48 -8.55 -6.83
CA THR A 162 12.32 -9.47 -5.69
C THR A 162 11.02 -9.22 -4.94
N LEU A 163 10.19 -10.25 -4.86
CA LEU A 163 8.99 -10.26 -4.04
C LEU A 163 9.26 -11.01 -2.75
N SER A 164 8.86 -10.39 -1.65
CA SER A 164 9.19 -10.82 -0.30
C SER A 164 7.94 -10.78 0.58
N LEU A 165 7.78 -11.81 1.43
CA LEU A 165 6.84 -11.77 2.55
C LEU A 165 7.59 -11.35 3.80
N PHE A 166 6.97 -10.46 4.55
CA PHE A 166 7.43 -9.99 5.82
C PHE A 166 6.36 -10.26 6.87
N ALA A 167 6.80 -10.66 8.05
CA ALA A 167 5.92 -10.73 9.19
C ALA A 167 5.33 -9.34 9.47
N GLY A 168 4.04 -9.29 9.76
CA GLY A 168 3.33 -8.06 10.05
C GLY A 168 3.98 -7.24 11.17
N PRO A 169 3.89 -5.89 11.14
CA PRO A 169 4.32 -5.09 12.27
C PRO A 169 3.47 -5.40 13.51
N VAL A 170 4.09 -5.99 14.55
CA VAL A 170 3.44 -6.37 15.82
C VAL A 170 2.78 -5.19 16.54
N SER A 171 3.33 -3.99 16.38
CA SER A 171 2.75 -2.75 16.92
C SER A 171 3.44 -1.53 16.32
N ILE A 172 2.72 -0.43 16.20
CA ILE A 172 3.30 0.85 15.85
C ILE A 172 3.81 1.51 17.15
N PRO A 173 5.13 1.66 17.34
CA PRO A 173 5.67 2.26 18.56
C PRO A 173 5.35 3.76 18.60
N GLU A 174 5.46 4.39 19.77
CA GLU A 174 5.27 5.85 19.92
C GLU A 174 6.18 6.69 19.02
N SER A 175 7.32 6.14 18.59
CA SER A 175 8.22 6.79 17.62
C SER A 175 7.61 6.91 16.22
N GLY A 176 6.54 6.16 15.93
CA GLY A 176 5.90 6.04 14.62
C GLY A 176 6.75 5.31 13.59
N VAL A 177 7.93 4.79 13.94
CA VAL A 177 8.78 4.01 13.01
C VAL A 177 8.72 2.55 13.41
N VAL A 178 8.15 1.73 12.54
CA VAL A 178 8.08 0.29 12.71
C VAL A 178 9.23 -0.36 11.96
N GLY A 179 10.06 -1.08 12.70
CA GLY A 179 11.01 -2.00 12.09
C GLY A 179 10.24 -3.22 11.59
N ILE A 180 10.54 -3.67 10.38
CA ILE A 180 10.06 -4.95 9.87
C ILE A 180 11.17 -5.99 9.98
N SER A 181 10.82 -7.26 10.16
CA SER A 181 11.79 -8.35 10.19
C SER A 181 12.49 -8.50 8.84
N ASP A 182 13.55 -9.30 8.80
CA ASP A 182 14.01 -9.87 7.53
C ASP A 182 12.84 -10.64 6.86
N PRO A 183 12.83 -10.75 5.51
CA PRO A 183 11.80 -11.51 4.82
C PRO A 183 11.72 -12.95 5.33
N VAL A 184 10.50 -13.41 5.56
CA VAL A 184 10.21 -14.82 5.88
C VAL A 184 10.54 -15.70 4.67
N TRP A 185 10.24 -15.20 3.46
CA TRP A 185 10.66 -15.80 2.20
C TRP A 185 10.82 -14.73 1.11
N SER A 186 11.55 -15.07 0.05
CA SER A 186 11.74 -14.19 -1.11
C SER A 186 11.99 -15.00 -2.38
N PHE A 187 11.59 -14.46 -3.52
CA PHE A 187 11.86 -15.05 -4.84
C PHE A 187 11.97 -13.97 -5.93
N ASN A 188 12.58 -14.34 -7.05
CA ASN A 188 12.76 -13.42 -8.17
C ASN A 188 11.47 -13.23 -8.97
N SER A 189 11.02 -11.99 -9.10
CA SER A 189 9.65 -11.60 -9.37
C SER A 189 9.49 -10.57 -10.49
N LYS A 190 10.45 -10.41 -11.40
CA LYS A 190 10.36 -9.34 -12.42
C LYS A 190 9.01 -9.37 -13.17
N GLY A 191 8.28 -8.25 -13.11
CA GLY A 191 6.96 -8.09 -13.71
C GLY A 191 5.96 -9.07 -13.10
N THR A 192 5.89 -9.08 -11.77
CA THR A 192 4.95 -9.94 -11.04
C THR A 192 3.59 -9.33 -10.91
N SER A 193 2.58 -10.20 -10.81
CA SER A 193 1.29 -9.86 -10.21
C SER A 193 0.99 -10.82 -9.07
N ILE A 194 0.37 -10.29 -8.02
CA ILE A 194 -0.07 -11.05 -6.85
C ILE A 194 -1.59 -11.14 -6.86
N SER A 195 -2.11 -12.30 -6.51
CA SER A 195 -3.51 -12.50 -6.15
C SER A 195 -3.54 -13.32 -4.86
N ILE A 196 -4.42 -12.96 -3.94
CA ILE A 196 -4.70 -13.77 -2.74
C ILE A 196 -6.08 -14.38 -2.95
N PRO A 197 -6.19 -15.50 -3.71
CA PRO A 197 -7.44 -16.23 -3.72
C PRO A 197 -7.79 -16.69 -2.30
N LYS A 198 -9.08 -16.94 -2.07
CA LYS A 198 -9.49 -17.75 -0.91
C LYS A 198 -8.82 -19.13 -0.99
N ASP A 199 -8.87 -19.85 0.12
CA ASP A 199 -8.57 -21.27 0.27
C ASP A 199 -8.89 -22.12 -0.99
N LEU A 200 -7.85 -22.45 -1.73
CA LEU A 200 -7.85 -23.19 -2.99
C LEU A 200 -7.62 -24.68 -2.78
N ASP A 201 -6.86 -25.06 -1.75
CA ASP A 201 -6.52 -26.45 -1.46
C ASP A 201 -7.43 -27.10 -0.38
N GLY A 202 -8.25 -26.31 0.30
CA GLY A 202 -9.23 -26.73 1.28
C GLY A 202 -8.68 -26.89 2.69
N ASP A 203 -7.51 -26.33 3.00
CA ASP A 203 -6.88 -26.41 4.34
C ASP A 203 -7.39 -25.34 5.33
N GLY A 204 -8.21 -24.40 4.86
CA GLY A 204 -8.78 -23.31 5.65
C GLY A 204 -7.93 -22.05 5.70
N SER A 205 -6.78 -22.02 5.04
CA SER A 205 -5.86 -20.89 4.94
C SER A 205 -5.95 -20.26 3.55
N GLU A 206 -5.65 -18.97 3.43
CA GLU A 206 -5.60 -18.31 2.12
C GLU A 206 -4.26 -18.62 1.43
N GLU A 207 -4.29 -18.90 0.14
CA GLU A 207 -3.08 -19.05 -0.65
C GLU A 207 -2.64 -17.76 -1.30
N ILE A 208 -1.34 -17.68 -1.53
CA ILE A 208 -0.74 -16.60 -2.31
C ILE A 208 -0.46 -17.15 -3.71
N CYS A 209 -1.11 -16.56 -4.70
CA CYS A 209 -0.85 -16.83 -6.10
C CYS A 209 0.02 -15.72 -6.68
N VAL A 210 1.21 -16.09 -7.14
CA VAL A 210 2.11 -15.13 -7.81
C VAL A 210 2.33 -15.57 -9.24
N SER A 211 2.18 -14.63 -10.19
CA SER A 211 2.63 -14.80 -11.56
C SER A 211 3.84 -13.92 -11.84
N SER A 212 4.91 -14.48 -12.40
CA SER A 212 6.15 -13.75 -12.75
C SER A 212 6.45 -13.87 -14.24
N SER A 213 7.05 -12.83 -14.82
CA SER A 213 7.39 -12.78 -16.26
C SER A 213 8.89 -12.88 -16.56
N VAL A 214 9.70 -13.29 -15.58
CA VAL A 214 11.16 -13.39 -15.72
C VAL A 214 11.56 -14.25 -16.95
N ALA A 215 12.28 -13.63 -17.87
CA ALA A 215 12.96 -14.26 -19.01
C ALA A 215 12.09 -15.17 -19.92
N GLY A 216 10.81 -14.83 -20.12
CA GLY A 216 9.96 -15.51 -21.11
C GLY A 216 9.33 -16.82 -20.61
N SER A 217 9.46 -17.14 -19.32
CA SER A 217 8.73 -18.24 -18.68
C SER A 217 7.68 -17.65 -17.74
N LYS A 218 6.40 -17.95 -17.99
CA LYS A 218 5.33 -17.64 -17.03
C LYS A 218 5.37 -18.69 -15.93
N VAL A 219 5.78 -18.28 -14.74
CA VAL A 219 5.69 -19.12 -13.55
C VAL A 219 4.49 -18.65 -12.76
N VAL A 220 3.53 -19.56 -12.54
CA VAL A 220 2.48 -19.40 -11.54
C VAL A 220 2.84 -20.31 -10.38
N THR A 221 3.09 -19.72 -9.22
CA THR A 221 3.35 -20.46 -7.99
C THR A 221 2.22 -20.18 -7.02
N THR A 222 1.67 -21.25 -6.47
CA THR A 222 0.78 -21.20 -5.29
C THR A 222 1.63 -21.48 -4.07
N ILE A 223 1.58 -20.58 -3.10
CA ILE A 223 2.22 -20.77 -1.79
C ILE A 223 1.07 -21.06 -0.83
N SER A 224 0.98 -22.33 -0.41
CA SER A 224 0.08 -22.74 0.66
C SER A 224 0.67 -22.28 1.99
N THR A 225 -0.18 -21.71 2.83
CA THR A 225 0.16 -21.08 4.10
C THR A 225 -0.04 -22.03 5.28
N ALA A 226 -0.25 -23.33 4.99
CA ALA A 226 -0.41 -24.39 5.98
C ALA A 226 0.59 -24.25 7.13
N THR A 227 0.05 -24.23 8.35
CA THR A 227 0.67 -23.87 9.65
C THR A 227 1.91 -24.69 10.06
N GLY A 228 3.02 -24.63 9.29
CA GLY A 228 4.18 -25.48 9.52
C GLY A 228 5.51 -25.02 8.93
N LEU A 229 5.74 -23.71 8.81
CA LEU A 229 7.10 -23.17 8.65
C LEU A 229 7.87 -23.18 9.98
#